data_AF-A0A2E0XHS5-F1
#
_entry.id   AF-A0A2E0XHS5-F1
#
_cell.length_a   1.000
_cell.length_b   1.000
_cell.length_c   1.000
_cell.angle_alpha   90.00
_cell.angle_beta   90.00
_cell.angle_gamma   90.00
#
_symmetry.space_group_name_H-M   'P 1'
#
loop_
_entity.id
_entity.type
_entity.pdbx_description
1 polymer ?
#
loop_
_entity_poly.entity_id
_entity_poly.type
_entity_poly.pdbx_seq_one_letter_code
_entity_poly.pdbx_strand_id
1 'polypeptide(L)'
;MIRKYRNEDVATGRFDPMTMVESSKYSPRQGLRPIAVCERAFIPTELTLLFSLAGMAVLNIWGGTAGNLQIKRLDLNEIEIMVVACKTSEPVAVGDARQYTQACRPSLPTKF
;
A
#
# COMPACT_ATOMS: atom_id res chain seq x y z
N MET A 1 -5.60 5.03 -7.25
CA MET A 1 -4.40 5.90 -7.26
C MET A 1 -3.68 5.87 -8.62
N ILE A 2 -3.12 4.74 -9.06
CA ILE A 2 -2.24 4.66 -10.26
C ILE A 2 -2.81 5.26 -11.57
N ARG A 3 -4.13 5.18 -11.80
CA ARG A 3 -4.80 5.72 -13.00
C ARG A 3 -4.70 7.26 -13.14
N LYS A 4 -4.25 7.96 -12.10
CA LYS A 4 -4.12 9.43 -12.08
C LYS A 4 -2.78 9.93 -12.65
N TYR A 5 -1.77 9.08 -12.75
CA TYR A 5 -0.40 9.49 -13.14
C TYR A 5 -0.06 9.09 -14.56
N ARG A 6 0.89 9.82 -15.13
CA ARG A 6 1.50 9.56 -16.44
C ARG A 6 2.99 9.31 -16.29
N ASN A 7 3.65 8.91 -17.38
CA ASN A 7 5.09 8.66 -17.38
C ASN A 7 5.90 9.90 -16.97
N GLU A 8 5.40 11.11 -17.26
CA GLU A 8 6.05 12.35 -16.85
C GLU A 8 6.05 12.52 -15.32
N ASP A 9 4.97 12.12 -14.64
CA ASP A 9 4.91 12.14 -13.17
C ASP A 9 5.92 11.16 -12.54
N VAL A 10 6.18 10.04 -13.22
CA VAL A 10 7.22 9.08 -12.80
C VAL A 10 8.62 9.65 -13.03
N ALA A 11 8.87 10.21 -14.22
CA ALA A 11 10.16 10.80 -14.57
C ALA A 11 10.55 11.98 -13.66
N THR A 12 9.56 12.73 -13.17
CA THR A 12 9.76 13.86 -12.25
C THR A 12 9.80 13.46 -10.77
N GLY A 13 9.64 12.17 -10.46
CA GLY A 13 9.67 11.65 -9.08
C GLY A 13 8.42 11.98 -8.27
N ARG A 14 7.34 12.44 -8.91
CA ARG A 14 6.06 12.69 -8.25
C ARG A 14 5.37 11.38 -7.86
N PHE A 15 5.52 10.32 -8.65
CA PHE A 15 4.99 9.00 -8.34
C PHE A 15 6.00 7.90 -8.65
N ASP A 16 6.23 7.01 -7.69
CA ASP A 16 7.05 5.81 -7.89
C ASP A 16 6.15 4.56 -7.98
N PRO A 17 6.00 3.93 -9.15
CA PRO A 17 5.16 2.76 -9.34
C PRO A 17 5.72 1.50 -8.64
N MET A 18 7.01 1.45 -8.31
CA MET A 18 7.61 0.30 -7.62
C MET A 18 7.27 0.29 -6.13
N THR A 19 7.23 1.47 -5.52
CA THR A 19 6.91 1.62 -4.09
C THR A 19 5.46 2.07 -3.85
N MET A 20 4.72 2.39 -4.91
CA MET A 20 3.36 2.94 -4.87
C MET A 20 3.26 4.24 -4.06
N VAL A 21 4.32 5.05 -4.06
CA VAL A 21 4.41 6.31 -3.31
C VAL A 21 4.19 7.52 -4.22
N GLU A 22 3.22 8.37 -3.86
CA GLU A 22 3.11 9.74 -4.37
C GLU A 22 3.85 10.70 -3.44
N SER A 23 4.61 11.64 -4.03
CA SER A 23 5.18 12.80 -3.35
C SER A 23 4.43 14.06 -3.79
N SER A 24 3.91 14.84 -2.85
CA SER A 24 3.17 16.07 -3.16
C SER A 24 3.41 17.18 -2.13
N LYS A 25 2.88 18.37 -2.40
CA LYS A 25 2.86 19.49 -1.45
C LYS A 25 1.42 19.74 -1.01
N TYR A 26 1.17 19.65 0.29
CA TYR A 26 -0.17 19.84 0.86
C TYR A 26 -0.17 21.02 1.83
N SER A 27 -1.15 21.92 1.70
CA SER A 27 -1.37 22.99 2.68
C SER A 27 -2.31 22.46 3.77
N PRO A 28 -1.86 22.29 5.03
CA PRO A 28 -2.68 21.71 6.09
C PRO A 28 -3.97 22.48 6.37
N ARG A 29 -3.93 23.80 6.17
CA ARG A 29 -5.08 24.71 6.17
C ARG A 29 -4.86 25.79 5.12
N GLN A 30 -5.95 26.39 4.65
CA GLN A 30 -5.88 27.51 3.71
C GLN A 30 -5.02 28.65 4.29
N GLY A 31 -4.13 29.21 3.47
CA GLY A 31 -3.22 30.28 3.88
C GLY A 31 -1.94 29.83 4.59
N LEU A 32 -1.82 28.54 4.98
CA LEU A 32 -0.58 28.00 5.53
C LEU A 32 0.36 27.52 4.42
N ARG A 33 1.67 27.62 4.69
CA ARG A 33 2.70 27.15 3.76
C ARG A 33 2.50 25.66 3.47
N PRO A 34 2.60 25.24 2.20
CA PRO A 34 2.56 23.83 1.85
C PRO A 34 3.72 23.06 2.50
N ILE A 35 3.42 21.88 3.02
CA ILE A 35 4.41 20.91 3.50
C ILE A 35 4.58 19.79 2.48
N ALA A 36 5.78 19.23 2.39
CA ALA A 36 5.99 18.02 1.60
C ALA A 36 5.32 16.83 2.30
N VAL A 37 4.55 16.05 1.54
CA VAL A 37 3.89 14.83 2.01
C VAL A 37 4.22 13.67 1.08
N CYS A 38 4.27 12.47 1.65
CA CYS A 38 4.42 11.24 0.91
C CYS A 38 3.27 10.29 1.28
N GLU A 39 2.57 9.78 0.28
CA GLU A 39 1.43 8.88 0.45
C GLU A 39 1.73 7.56 -0.25
N ARG A 40 1.67 6.44 0.49
CA ARG A 40 1.81 5.09 -0.08
C ARG A 40 0.44 4.45 -0.25
N ALA A 41 0.09 4.07 -1.47
CA ALA A 41 -1.08 3.22 -1.69
C ALA A 41 -0.77 1.76 -1.36
N PHE A 42 -1.74 1.12 -0.70
CA PHE A 42 -1.76 -0.32 -0.50
C PHE A 42 -2.89 -0.94 -1.31
N ILE A 43 -2.64 -2.12 -1.86
CA ILE A 43 -3.67 -2.95 -2.49
C ILE A 43 -4.17 -4.03 -1.50
N PRO A 44 -5.39 -4.56 -1.67
CA PRO A 44 -5.96 -5.52 -0.72
C PRO A 44 -5.09 -6.76 -0.47
N THR A 45 -4.43 -7.27 -1.50
CA THR A 45 -3.55 -8.45 -1.38
C THR A 45 -2.30 -8.16 -0.55
N GLU A 46 -1.72 -6.97 -0.70
CA GLU A 46 -0.58 -6.52 0.11
C GLU A 46 -1.00 -6.33 1.57
N LEU A 47 -2.16 -5.74 1.82
CA LEU A 47 -2.71 -5.62 3.17
C LEU A 47 -2.88 -7.01 3.80
N THR A 48 -3.52 -7.96 3.12
CA THR A 48 -3.68 -9.33 3.64
C THR A 48 -2.35 -9.96 4.03
N LEU A 49 -1.31 -9.77 3.22
CA LEU A 49 0.04 -10.26 3.54
C LEU A 49 0.61 -9.56 4.78
N LEU A 50 0.52 -8.23 4.87
CA LEU A 50 1.02 -7.47 6.02
C LEU A 50 0.31 -7.84 7.32
N PHE A 51 -1.00 -8.04 7.28
CA PHE A 51 -1.77 -8.54 8.42
C PHE A 51 -1.31 -9.94 8.83
N SER A 52 -1.10 -10.84 7.87
CA SER A 52 -0.59 -12.20 8.14
C SER A 52 0.80 -12.17 8.78
N LEU A 53 1.72 -11.34 8.28
CA LEU A 53 3.04 -11.15 8.87
C LEU A 53 2.97 -10.54 10.28
N ALA A 54 1.94 -9.74 10.56
CA ALA A 54 1.67 -9.21 11.89
C ALA A 54 0.94 -10.21 12.82
N GLY A 55 0.77 -11.47 12.39
CA GLY A 55 0.11 -12.52 13.18
C GLY A 55 -1.40 -12.39 13.23
N MET A 56 -2.01 -11.77 12.21
CA MET A 56 -3.45 -11.56 12.11
C MET A 56 -4.06 -12.27 10.90
N ALA A 57 -5.23 -12.87 11.10
CA ALA A 57 -6.06 -13.40 10.02
C ALA A 57 -7.08 -12.34 9.59
N VAL A 58 -7.08 -11.97 8.30
CA VAL A 58 -8.07 -11.06 7.73
C VAL A 58 -9.41 -11.80 7.60
N LEU A 59 -10.44 -11.26 8.25
CA LEU A 59 -11.80 -11.78 8.21
C LEU A 59 -12.59 -11.16 7.06
N ASN A 60 -12.45 -9.84 6.86
CA ASN A 60 -13.16 -9.10 5.83
C ASN A 60 -12.35 -7.91 5.32
N ILE A 61 -12.55 -7.58 4.05
CA ILE A 61 -12.09 -6.34 3.42
C ILE A 61 -13.29 -5.66 2.76
N TRP A 62 -13.55 -4.41 3.12
CA TRP A 62 -14.68 -3.63 2.63
C TRP A 62 -14.23 -2.26 2.10
N GLY A 63 -15.07 -1.69 1.23
CA GLY A 63 -14.96 -0.29 0.82
C GLY A 63 -15.77 0.64 1.72
N GLY A 64 -15.94 1.88 1.28
CA GLY A 64 -16.54 2.97 2.06
C GLY A 64 -15.49 3.83 2.75
N THR A 65 -15.97 4.89 3.42
CA THR A 65 -15.11 5.84 4.11
C THR A 65 -15.23 5.70 5.62
N ALA A 66 -14.26 6.20 6.38
CA ALA A 66 -14.28 6.19 7.84
C ALA A 66 -15.56 6.83 8.44
N GLY A 67 -16.24 7.71 7.70
CA GLY A 67 -17.51 8.32 8.09
C GLY A 67 -18.77 7.63 7.54
N ASN A 68 -18.63 6.67 6.62
CA ASN A 68 -19.74 5.94 6.01
C ASN A 68 -19.29 4.50 5.69
N LEU A 69 -19.20 3.69 6.75
CA LEU A 69 -18.91 2.27 6.61
C LEU A 69 -19.99 1.60 5.77
N GLN A 70 -19.58 1.03 4.66
CA GLN A 70 -20.46 0.23 3.83
C GLN A 70 -19.87 -1.18 3.78
N ILE A 71 -20.64 -2.17 4.25
CA ILE A 71 -20.31 -3.58 4.07
C ILE A 71 -20.58 -3.91 2.59
N LYS A 72 -19.70 -3.41 1.72
CA LYS A 72 -19.76 -3.54 0.26
C LYS A 72 -18.43 -4.01 -0.28
N ARG A 73 -18.47 -4.57 -1.49
CA ARG A 73 -17.26 -4.86 -2.26
C ARG A 73 -16.51 -3.56 -2.56
N LEU A 74 -15.19 -3.69 -2.70
CA LEU A 74 -14.32 -2.59 -3.11
C LEU A 74 -14.74 -2.07 -4.48
N ASP A 75 -14.94 -0.76 -4.57
CA ASP A 75 -15.04 -0.05 -5.84
C ASP A 75 -13.62 0.34 -6.31
N LEU A 76 -13.40 0.32 -7.62
CA LEU A 76 -12.08 0.67 -8.20
C LEU A 76 -11.67 2.13 -7.95
N ASN A 77 -12.63 2.99 -7.61
CA ASN A 77 -12.41 4.40 -7.29
C ASN A 77 -12.44 4.68 -5.78
N GLU A 78 -12.63 3.65 -4.96
CA GLU A 78 -12.53 3.79 -3.52
C GLU A 78 -11.08 4.13 -3.14
N ILE A 79 -10.92 5.16 -2.31
CA ILE A 79 -9.62 5.62 -1.84
C ILE A 79 -9.28 5.10 -0.43
N GLU A 80 -10.29 4.56 0.25
CA GLU A 80 -10.19 4.01 1.60
C GLU A 80 -10.51 2.51 1.56
N ILE A 81 -9.74 1.72 2.33
CA ILE A 81 -9.96 0.28 2.47
C ILE A 81 -10.12 -0.01 3.95
N MET A 82 -11.17 -0.73 4.29
CA MET A 82 -11.41 -1.17 5.65
C MET A 82 -11.11 -2.65 5.79
N VAL A 83 -10.31 -3.00 6.80
CA VAL A 83 -9.92 -4.38 7.08
C VAL A 83 -10.39 -4.74 8.48
N VAL A 84 -11.13 -5.85 8.58
CA VAL A 84 -11.43 -6.49 9.86
C VAL A 84 -10.54 -7.72 9.96
N ALA A 85 -9.71 -7.78 11.00
CA ALA A 85 -8.78 -8.87 11.24
C ALA A 85 -8.78 -9.31 12.70
N CYS A 86 -8.44 -10.57 12.93
CA CYS A 86 -8.30 -11.16 14.26
C CYS A 86 -6.83 -11.50 14.51
N LYS A 87 -6.30 -11.18 15.69
CA LYS A 87 -4.96 -11.62 16.09
C LYS A 87 -4.98 -13.13 16.38
N THR A 88 -4.19 -13.88 15.63
CA THR A 88 -4.10 -15.35 15.70
C THR A 88 -2.76 -15.85 16.19
N SER A 89 -1.71 -15.03 16.11
CA SER A 89 -0.36 -15.38 16.55
C SER A 89 0.46 -14.12 16.87
N GLU A 90 1.70 -14.32 17.30
CA GLU A 90 2.68 -13.24 17.34
C GLU A 90 3.18 -12.87 15.92
N PRO A 91 3.66 -11.63 15.71
CA PRO A 91 4.25 -11.20 14.44
C PRO A 91 5.50 -12.00 14.06
N VAL A 92 5.68 -12.20 12.76
CA VAL A 92 6.90 -12.79 12.19
C VAL A 92 8.04 -11.77 12.30
N ALA A 93 9.18 -12.17 12.88
CA ALA A 93 10.35 -11.32 12.95
C ALA A 93 10.90 -11.02 11.53
N VAL A 94 11.32 -9.77 11.30
CA VAL A 94 11.83 -9.30 9.99
C VAL A 94 13.03 -10.13 9.47
N GLY A 95 13.72 -10.85 10.35
CA GLY A 95 14.81 -11.77 10.00
C GLY A 95 14.35 -13.07 9.31
N ASP A 96 13.16 -13.59 9.65
CA ASP A 96 12.65 -14.87 9.15
C ASP A 96 11.91 -14.72 7.81
N ALA A 97 11.36 -13.53 7.52
CA ALA A 97 10.70 -13.22 6.25
C ALA A 97 11.64 -13.27 5.01
N ARG A 98 12.97 -13.27 5.22
CA ARG A 98 13.96 -13.42 4.15
C ARG A 98 13.94 -14.80 3.50
N GLN A 99 13.45 -15.83 4.18
CA GLN A 99 13.37 -17.18 3.63
C GLN A 99 12.36 -17.28 2.47
N TYR A 100 11.31 -16.44 2.47
CA TYR A 100 10.28 -16.43 1.42
C TYR A 100 10.67 -15.60 0.18
N THR A 101 11.47 -14.55 0.34
CA THR A 101 11.90 -13.69 -0.78
C THR A 101 13.09 -14.25 -1.57
N GLN A 102 13.84 -15.19 -0.99
CA GLN A 102 14.97 -15.82 -1.65
C GLN A 102 14.54 -16.88 -2.69
N ALA A 103 13.32 -17.40 -2.60
CA ALA A 103 12.75 -18.36 -3.57
C ALA A 103 12.30 -17.72 -4.89
N CYS A 104 12.12 -16.39 -4.95
CA CYS A 104 11.65 -15.66 -6.14
C CYS A 104 12.70 -14.71 -6.74
N ARG A 105 14.00 -14.96 -6.55
CA ARG A 105 15.03 -14.29 -7.38
C ARG A 105 15.14 -15.02 -8.71
N PRO A 106 14.69 -14.45 -9.85
CA PRO A 106 15.17 -14.93 -11.14
C PRO A 106 16.69 -14.72 -11.17
N SER A 107 17.43 -15.79 -11.47
CA SER A 107 18.85 -15.70 -11.75
C SER A 107 19.04 -14.81 -12.99
N LEU A 108 19.51 -13.58 -12.78
CA LEU A 108 19.98 -12.72 -13.85
C LEU A 108 21.06 -13.49 -14.64
N PRO A 109 20.91 -13.73 -15.95
CA PRO A 109 21.99 -14.30 -16.73
C PRO A 109 23.15 -13.30 -16.75
N THR A 110 24.33 -13.79 -16.39
CA THR A 110 25.57 -13.05 -16.50
C THR A 110 26.02 -13.11 -17.97
N LYS A 111 26.15 -11.94 -18.62
CA LYS A 111 26.64 -11.72 -20.01
C LYS A 111 25.56 -12.00 -21.09
N PHE A 112 25.32 -11.15 -22.09
CA PHE A 112 26.23 -10.30 -22.89
C PHE A 112 25.69 -8.87 -23.09
#